data_AF-A0A3D2JUG4-F1
#
_entry.id   AF-A0A3D2JUG4-F1
#
_cell.length_a   1.000
_cell.length_b   1.000
_cell.length_c   1.000
_cell.angle_alpha   90.00
_cell.angle_beta   90.00
_cell.angle_gamma   90.00
#
_symmetry.space_group_name_H-M   'P 1'
#
loop_
_entity.id
_entity.type
_entity.pdbx_description
1 polymer ?
#
loop_
_entity_poly.entity_id
_entity_poly.type
_entity_poly.pdbx_seq_one_letter_code
_entity_poly.pdbx_strand_id
1 'polypeptide(L)'
;DVRLIEEPMAAAIGAGLPVEQASGSMVVDIGGGTTEIAIISLNGVVYSESVRVGGDRFDEAITTHVRRNYGSLIGDATAERIKKEIGCAFVGSSSEIREIDVRGRNLAEGVPRSFTLNSDEILEALQEPLTAIVQAVKG
;
A
#
# COMPACT_ATOMS: atom_id res chain seq x y z
N ASP A 1 -6.08 13.23 -32.10
CA ASP A 1 -7.06 12.37 -31.42
C ASP A 1 -6.55 11.91 -30.07
N VAL A 2 -7.43 11.91 -29.07
CA VAL A 2 -7.16 11.40 -27.72
C VAL A 2 -7.76 9.99 -27.62
N ARG A 3 -7.02 9.04 -27.04
CA ARG A 3 -7.47 7.67 -26.80
C ARG A 3 -7.30 7.32 -25.34
N LEU A 4 -8.20 6.49 -24.83
CA LEU A 4 -8.16 5.95 -23.47
C LEU A 4 -7.70 4.49 -23.52
N ILE A 5 -7.02 4.07 -22.46
CA ILE A 5 -6.65 2.69 -22.19
C ILE A 5 -7.05 2.40 -20.75
N GLU A 6 -7.52 1.19 -20.48
CA GLU A 6 -7.79 0.74 -19.12
C GLU A 6 -6.46 0.63 -18.36
N GLU A 7 -6.44 1.13 -17.12
CA GLU A 7 -5.28 1.08 -16.23
C GLU A 7 -4.68 -0.34 -16.09
N PRO A 8 -5.46 -1.42 -15.82
CA PRO A 8 -4.89 -2.76 -15.74
C PRO A 8 -4.30 -3.26 -17.07
N MET A 9 -4.85 -2.86 -18.21
CA MET A 9 -4.27 -3.20 -19.51
C MET A 9 -2.93 -2.48 -19.73
N ALA A 10 -2.87 -1.18 -19.40
CA ALA A 10 -1.63 -0.41 -19.46
C ALA A 10 -0.57 -0.99 -18.51
N ALA A 11 -0.94 -1.33 -17.27
CA ALA A 11 -0.08 -1.95 -16.29
C ALA A 11 0.45 -3.32 -16.77
N ALA A 12 -0.43 -4.17 -17.32
CA ALA A 12 -0.04 -5.49 -17.83
C ALA A 12 0.95 -5.40 -19.00
N ILE A 13 0.72 -4.49 -19.96
CA ILE A 13 1.65 -4.22 -21.06
C ILE A 13 2.97 -3.67 -20.51
N GLY A 14 2.92 -2.72 -19.58
CA GLY A 14 4.10 -2.13 -18.94
C GLY A 14 4.93 -3.14 -18.15
N ALA A 15 4.30 -4.16 -17.57
CA ALA A 15 4.93 -5.27 -16.87
C ALA A 15 5.43 -6.39 -17.81
N GLY A 16 5.15 -6.29 -19.12
CA GLY A 16 5.57 -7.27 -20.12
C GLY A 16 4.78 -8.58 -20.11
N LEU A 17 3.52 -8.54 -19.65
CA LEU A 17 2.65 -9.72 -19.65
C LEU A 17 2.17 -10.04 -21.09
N PRO A 18 2.03 -11.33 -21.47
CA PRO A 18 1.61 -11.75 -22.80
C PRO A 18 0.09 -11.62 -23.00
N VAL A 19 -0.41 -10.38 -22.98
CA VAL A 19 -1.85 -10.06 -22.98
C VAL A 19 -2.58 -10.45 -24.28
N GLU A 20 -1.85 -10.56 -25.40
CA GLU A 20 -2.37 -10.92 -26.71
C GLU A 20 -2.52 -12.44 -26.92
N GLN A 21 -1.93 -13.25 -26.04
CA GLN A 21 -1.94 -14.71 -26.16
C GLN A 21 -3.23 -15.31 -25.62
N ALA A 22 -3.56 -16.53 -26.08
CA ALA A 22 -4.64 -17.36 -25.53
C ALA A 22 -4.24 -17.99 -24.18
N SER A 23 -3.74 -17.16 -23.27
CA SER A 23 -3.36 -17.49 -21.90
C SER A 23 -3.91 -16.42 -20.97
N GLY A 24 -4.19 -16.78 -19.71
CA GLY A 24 -4.63 -15.83 -18.69
C GLY A 24 -3.44 -15.14 -18.04
N SER A 25 -3.37 -13.82 -18.15
CA SER A 25 -2.39 -12.98 -17.45
C SER A 25 -3.09 -12.22 -16.34
N MET A 26 -2.71 -12.46 -15.08
CA MET A 26 -3.22 -11.69 -13.95
C MET A 26 -2.29 -10.52 -13.62
N VAL A 27 -2.86 -9.34 -13.43
CA VAL A 27 -2.15 -8.15 -12.94
C VAL A 27 -2.85 -7.64 -11.68
N VAL A 28 -2.05 -7.22 -10.70
CA VAL A 28 -2.50 -6.55 -9.47
C VAL A 28 -1.71 -5.26 -9.37
N ASP A 29 -2.36 -4.14 -9.66
CA ASP A 29 -1.76 -2.80 -9.65
C ASP A 29 -2.19 -2.06 -8.37
N ILE A 30 -1.24 -1.79 -7.48
CA ILE A 30 -1.49 -1.11 -6.19
C ILE A 30 -1.09 0.35 -6.33
N GLY A 31 -2.07 1.20 -6.59
CA GLY A 31 -1.91 2.64 -6.70
C GLY A 31 -1.97 3.37 -5.35
N GLY A 32 -2.13 4.70 -5.41
CA GLY A 32 -2.32 5.54 -4.23
C GLY A 32 -3.69 5.33 -3.56
N GLY A 33 -4.76 5.47 -4.33
CA GLY A 33 -6.14 5.38 -3.79
C GLY A 33 -6.83 4.03 -3.99
N THR A 34 -6.39 3.26 -4.98
CA THR A 34 -7.03 2.00 -5.39
C THR A 34 -6.01 0.91 -5.65
N THR A 35 -6.50 -0.33 -5.58
CA THR A 35 -5.82 -1.50 -6.12
C THR A 35 -6.70 -2.08 -7.23
N GLU A 36 -6.16 -2.19 -8.42
CA GLU A 36 -6.81 -2.75 -9.60
C GLU A 36 -6.33 -4.19 -9.81
N ILE A 37 -7.26 -5.12 -9.91
CA ILE A 37 -7.00 -6.54 -10.17
C ILE A 37 -7.64 -6.89 -11.50
N ALA A 38 -6.90 -7.49 -12.41
CA ALA A 38 -7.46 -7.92 -13.68
C ALA A 38 -6.86 -9.23 -14.19
N ILE A 39 -7.67 -9.99 -14.92
CA ILE A 39 -7.24 -11.15 -15.70
C ILE A 39 -7.43 -10.79 -17.17
N ILE A 40 -6.38 -10.93 -17.98
CA ILE A 40 -6.33 -10.49 -19.36
C ILE A 40 -5.97 -11.68 -20.26
N SER A 41 -6.65 -11.78 -21.40
CA SER A 41 -6.34 -12.75 -22.45
C SER A 41 -6.82 -12.22 -23.80
N LEU A 42 -6.10 -12.53 -24.89
CA LEU A 42 -6.47 -12.14 -26.26
C LEU A 42 -6.78 -10.63 -26.40
N ASN A 43 -5.97 -9.77 -25.77
CA ASN A 43 -6.16 -8.31 -25.68
C ASN A 43 -7.47 -7.86 -25.02
N GLY A 44 -8.18 -8.76 -24.35
CA GLY A 44 -9.42 -8.48 -23.64
C GLY A 44 -9.25 -8.66 -22.13
N VAL A 45 -9.90 -7.79 -21.35
CA VAL A 45 -10.07 -7.99 -19.92
C VAL A 45 -11.17 -9.01 -19.69
N VAL A 46 -10.80 -10.16 -19.12
CA VAL A 46 -11.69 -11.28 -18.78
C VAL A 46 -12.36 -11.06 -17.43
N TYR A 47 -11.61 -10.51 -16.48
CA TYR A 47 -12.06 -10.15 -15.14
C TYR A 47 -11.40 -8.84 -14.74
N SER A 48 -12.14 -7.99 -14.04
CA SER A 48 -11.59 -6.80 -13.39
C SER A 48 -12.33 -6.51 -12.10
N GLU A 49 -11.57 -6.17 -11.07
CA GLU A 49 -12.05 -5.70 -9.77
C GLU A 49 -11.19 -4.53 -9.31
N SER A 50 -11.84 -3.51 -8.74
CA SER A 50 -11.18 -2.35 -8.16
C SER A 50 -11.57 -2.25 -6.69
N VAL A 51 -10.58 -2.21 -5.81
CA VAL A 51 -10.81 -1.94 -4.38
C VAL A 51 -10.23 -0.60 -3.99
N ARG A 52 -10.97 0.16 -3.15
CA ARG A 52 -10.58 1.50 -2.67
C ARG A 52 -9.57 1.43 -1.52
N VAL A 53 -8.51 0.66 -1.73
CA VAL A 53 -7.39 0.47 -0.83
C VAL A 53 -6.11 0.57 -1.65
N GLY A 54 -5.18 1.42 -1.21
CA GLY A 54 -3.89 1.64 -1.85
C GLY A 54 -2.92 2.31 -0.87
N GLY A 55 -1.92 3.00 -1.40
CA GLY A 55 -0.91 3.76 -0.65
C GLY A 55 -1.48 4.70 0.42
N ASP A 56 -2.60 5.36 0.16
CA ASP A 56 -3.21 6.34 1.06
C ASP A 56 -3.76 5.67 2.33
N ARG A 57 -4.32 4.45 2.19
CA ARG A 57 -4.80 3.66 3.34
C ARG A 57 -3.66 3.15 4.20
N PHE A 58 -2.50 2.87 3.61
CA PHE A 58 -1.31 2.54 4.38
C PHE A 58 -0.82 3.74 5.21
N ASP A 59 -0.83 4.94 4.64
CA ASP A 59 -0.41 6.16 5.36
C ASP A 59 -1.40 6.53 6.48
N GLU A 60 -2.71 6.36 6.24
CA GLU A 60 -3.75 6.53 7.26
C GLU A 60 -3.59 5.52 8.42
N ALA A 61 -3.28 4.27 8.10
CA ALA A 61 -3.06 3.23 9.10
C ALA A 61 -1.84 3.54 9.99
N ILE A 62 -0.73 3.98 9.39
CA ILE A 62 0.47 4.42 10.11
C ILE A 62 0.16 5.63 11.00
N THR A 63 -0.54 6.64 10.46
CA THR A 63 -0.92 7.84 11.22
C THR A 63 -1.81 7.49 12.41
N THR A 64 -2.76 6.58 12.21
CA THR A 64 -3.66 6.08 13.25
C THR A 64 -2.91 5.31 14.33
N HIS A 65 -1.96 4.46 13.94
CA HIS A 65 -1.09 3.74 14.86
C HIS A 65 -0.30 4.72 15.74
N VAL A 66 0.38 5.70 15.13
CA VAL A 66 1.16 6.71 15.86
C VAL A 66 0.29 7.52 16.82
N ARG A 67 -0.91 7.91 16.40
CA ARG A 67 -1.88 8.61 17.25
C ARG A 67 -2.28 7.79 18.47
N ARG A 68 -2.55 6.49 18.30
CA ARG A 68 -3.03 5.59 19.36
C ARG A 68 -1.92 5.22 20.34
N ASN A 69 -0.74 4.85 19.85
CA ASN A 69 0.35 4.30 20.66
C ASN A 69 1.29 5.37 21.25
N TYR A 70 1.46 6.50 20.56
CA TYR A 70 2.41 7.56 20.96
C TYR A 70 1.72 8.87 21.37
N GLY A 71 0.38 8.95 21.28
CA GLY A 71 -0.39 10.15 21.60
C GLY A 71 0.04 11.36 20.77
N SER A 72 0.53 11.13 19.55
CA SER A 72 1.16 12.14 18.70
C SER A 72 0.54 12.15 17.31
N LEU A 73 0.47 13.33 16.69
CA LEU A 73 0.08 13.49 15.28
C LEU A 73 1.32 13.62 14.40
N ILE A 74 1.28 12.96 13.25
CA ILE A 74 2.21 13.12 12.14
C ILE A 74 1.42 13.49 10.88
N GLY A 75 2.08 14.14 9.92
CA GLY A 75 1.47 14.44 8.61
C GLY A 75 1.73 13.35 7.59
N ASP A 76 1.00 13.41 6.47
CA ASP A 76 1.02 12.39 5.41
C ASP A 76 2.43 12.13 4.86
N ALA A 77 3.24 13.17 4.64
CA ALA A 77 4.62 13.01 4.17
C ALA A 77 5.50 12.22 5.17
N THR A 78 5.25 12.37 6.47
CA THR A 78 5.97 11.60 7.50
C THR A 78 5.49 10.16 7.53
N ALA A 79 4.18 9.93 7.39
CA ALA A 79 3.61 8.59 7.30
C ALA A 79 4.14 7.84 6.06
N GLU A 80 4.16 8.49 4.90
CA GLU A 80 4.70 7.94 3.66
C GLU A 80 6.20 7.62 3.78
N ARG A 81 6.96 8.47 4.48
CA ARG A 81 8.38 8.20 4.77
C ARG A 81 8.55 6.94 5.61
N ILE A 82 7.76 6.78 6.69
CA ILE A 82 7.76 5.58 7.52
C ILE A 82 7.41 4.35 6.67
N LYS A 83 6.36 4.44 5.85
CA LYS A 83 5.92 3.39 4.91
C LYS A 83 7.06 2.93 4.01
N LYS A 84 7.81 3.86 3.41
CA LYS A 84 8.91 3.56 2.48
C LYS A 84 10.17 3.02 3.18
N GLU A 85 10.54 3.57 4.33
CA GLU A 85 11.80 3.24 5.00
C GLU A 85 11.72 1.93 5.80
N ILE A 86 10.63 1.72 6.54
CA ILE A 86 10.50 0.57 7.47
C ILE A 86 9.22 -0.25 7.28
N GLY A 87 8.31 0.17 6.40
CA GLY A 87 7.09 -0.58 6.08
C GLY A 87 7.37 -1.98 5.53
N CYS A 88 6.45 -2.90 5.82
CA CYS A 88 6.57 -4.31 5.52
C CYS A 88 5.20 -4.96 5.40
N ALA A 89 5.07 -5.99 4.56
CA ALA A 89 3.85 -6.78 4.39
C ALA A 89 3.96 -8.24 4.87
N PHE A 90 5.15 -8.68 5.32
CA PHE A 90 5.41 -10.06 5.69
C PHE A 90 6.51 -10.19 6.76
N VAL A 91 6.22 -10.96 7.81
CA VAL A 91 7.16 -11.27 8.90
C VAL A 91 8.41 -11.94 8.33
N GLY A 92 9.59 -11.38 8.58
CA GLY A 92 10.86 -11.97 8.15
C GLY A 92 11.28 -11.63 6.71
N SER A 93 10.66 -10.63 6.08
CA SER A 93 11.16 -10.06 4.81
C SER A 93 12.54 -9.39 4.95
N SER A 94 12.94 -9.03 6.17
CA SER A 94 14.32 -8.75 6.58
C SER A 94 14.69 -9.60 7.79
N SER A 95 15.95 -10.05 7.87
CA SER A 95 16.48 -10.73 9.07
C SER A 95 16.64 -9.79 10.27
N GLU A 96 16.51 -8.48 10.05
CA GLU A 96 16.75 -7.42 11.03
C GLU A 96 15.51 -6.55 11.18
N ILE A 97 15.20 -6.17 12.43
CA ILE A 97 14.21 -5.16 12.76
C ILE A 97 14.77 -3.80 12.34
N ARG A 98 14.04 -3.08 11.49
CA ARG A 98 14.41 -1.73 11.05
C ARG A 98 13.75 -0.71 11.96
N GLU A 99 14.44 0.40 12.22
CA GLU A 99 13.95 1.48 13.08
C GLU A 99 14.04 2.83 12.37
N ILE A 100 13.17 3.77 12.74
CA ILE A 100 13.18 5.14 12.26
C ILE A 100 12.80 6.12 13.38
N ASP A 101 13.57 7.19 13.52
CA ASP A 101 13.22 8.29 14.40
C ASP A 101 12.24 9.26 13.71
N VAL A 102 11.16 9.54 14.43
CA VAL A 102 10.05 10.38 13.95
C VAL A 102 9.76 11.47 14.97
N ARG A 103 9.46 12.66 14.44
CA ARG A 103 8.98 13.79 15.23
C ARG A 103 7.53 14.08 14.88
N GLY A 104 6.67 14.06 15.90
CA GLY A 104 5.25 14.40 15.79
C GLY A 104 4.87 15.54 16.73
N ARG A 105 3.60 15.94 16.68
CA ARG A 105 2.99 16.88 17.63
C ARG A 105 2.26 16.11 18.72
N ASN A 106 2.69 16.23 19.96
CA ASN A 106 2.00 15.64 21.11
C ASN A 106 0.58 16.22 21.22
N LEU A 107 -0.42 15.37 21.39
CA LEU A 107 -1.83 15.77 21.48
C LEU A 107 -2.22 16.39 22.82
N ALA A 108 -1.60 15.96 23.91
CA ALA A 108 -1.90 16.45 25.26
C ALA A 108 -1.25 17.82 25.51
N GLU A 109 0.03 17.95 25.14
CA GLU A 109 0.83 19.15 25.42
C GLU A 109 0.90 20.12 24.24
N GLY A 110 0.55 19.67 23.03
CA GLY A 110 0.61 20.49 21.82
C GLY A 110 2.01 20.77 21.29
N VAL A 111 3.06 20.27 21.95
CA VAL A 111 4.47 20.50 21.60
C VAL A 111 5.06 19.37 20.76
N PRO A 112 6.17 19.61 20.03
CA PRO A 112 6.85 18.56 19.30
C PRO A 112 7.43 17.48 20.21
N ARG A 113 7.23 16.20 19.87
CA ARG A 113 7.76 15.02 20.56
C ARG A 113 8.47 14.11 19.57
N SER A 114 9.61 13.56 19.95
CA SER A 114 10.33 12.54 19.19
C SER A 114 10.10 11.16 19.80
N PHE A 115 10.04 10.14 18.94
CA PHE A 115 9.94 8.73 19.30
C PHE A 115 10.51 7.88 18.16
N THR A 116 10.95 6.67 18.51
CA THR A 116 11.49 5.69 17.56
C THR A 116 10.39 4.69 17.22
N LEU A 117 10.23 4.42 15.93
CA LEU A 117 9.32 3.42 15.40
C LEU A 117 10.11 2.22 14.86
N ASN A 118 9.53 1.02 14.85
CA ASN A 118 10.15 -0.18 14.30
C ASN A 118 9.29 -0.92 13.26
N SER A 119 9.90 -1.78 12.46
CA SER A 119 9.21 -2.45 11.35
C SER A 119 8.07 -3.38 11.78
N ASP A 120 8.12 -3.96 12.97
CA ASP A 120 7.11 -4.92 13.45
C ASP A 120 5.81 -4.21 13.83
N GLU A 121 5.89 -3.08 14.53
CA GLU A 121 4.71 -2.28 14.85
C GLU A 121 4.06 -1.67 13.59
N ILE A 122 4.87 -1.33 12.56
CA ILE A 122 4.34 -0.85 11.27
C ILE A 122 3.71 -2.00 10.50
N LEU A 123 4.30 -3.20 10.52
CA LEU A 123 3.67 -4.39 9.95
C LEU A 123 2.31 -4.66 10.59
N GLU A 124 2.20 -4.54 11.92
CA GLU A 124 0.93 -4.67 12.64
C GLU A 124 -0.08 -3.60 12.19
N ALA A 125 0.35 -2.34 12.09
CA ALA A 125 -0.49 -1.23 11.62
C ALA A 125 -1.04 -1.46 10.21
N LEU A 126 -0.26 -2.09 9.34
CA LEU A 126 -0.62 -2.32 7.94
C LEU A 126 -1.49 -3.58 7.71
N GLN A 127 -1.76 -4.39 8.73
CA GLN A 127 -2.47 -5.67 8.55
C GLN A 127 -3.87 -5.53 7.94
N GLU A 128 -4.64 -4.54 8.36
CA GLU A 128 -6.01 -4.31 7.85
C GLU A 128 -6.03 -4.00 6.34
N PRO A 129 -5.33 -2.96 5.84
CA PRO A 129 -5.34 -2.66 4.41
C PRO A 129 -4.65 -3.76 3.57
N LEU A 130 -3.61 -4.43 4.09
CA LEU A 130 -3.01 -5.58 3.40
C LEU A 130 -3.98 -6.75 3.26
N THR A 131 -4.73 -7.05 4.33
CA THR A 131 -5.74 -8.11 4.31
C THR A 131 -6.82 -7.80 3.28
N ALA A 132 -7.28 -6.54 3.19
CA ALA A 132 -8.27 -6.14 2.19
C ALA A 132 -7.80 -6.40 0.75
N ILE A 133 -6.54 -6.08 0.42
CA ILE A 133 -5.95 -6.37 -0.89
C ILE A 133 -5.87 -7.88 -1.13
N VAL A 134 -5.41 -8.66 -0.14
CA VAL A 134 -5.30 -10.12 -0.25
C VAL A 134 -6.66 -10.77 -0.44
N GLN A 135 -7.72 -10.28 0.21
CA GLN A 135 -9.08 -10.80 0.01
C GLN A 135 -9.57 -10.51 -1.41
N ALA A 136 -9.36 -9.30 -1.91
CA ALA A 136 -9.72 -8.94 -3.29
C ALA A 136 -9.02 -9.83 -4.33
N VAL A 137 -7.75 -10.18 -4.09
CA VAL A 137 -7.01 -11.11 -4.98
C VAL A 137 -7.57 -12.54 -4.93
N LYS A 138 -8.14 -12.98 -3.79
CA LYS A 138 -8.67 -14.34 -3.64
C LYS A 138 -10.06 -14.54 -4.26
N GLY A 139 -10.85 -13.47 -4.36
CA GLY A 139 -12.26 -13.52 -4.77
C GLY A 139 -13.21 -13.90 -3.64
#